data_AF-A0A5K3FJP1-F1
#
_entry.id   AF-A0A5K3FJP1-F1
#
_cell.length_a   1.000
_cell.length_b   1.000
_cell.length_c   1.000
_cell.angle_alpha   90.00
_cell.angle_beta   90.00
_cell.angle_gamma   90.00
#
_symmetry.space_group_name_H-M   'P 1'
#
loop_
_entity.id
_entity.type
_entity.pdbx_description
1 polymer ?
#
loop_
_entity_poly.entity_id
_entity_poly.type
_entity_poly.pdbx_seq_one_letter_code
_entity_poly.pdbx_strand_id
1 'polypeptide(L)'
;PPEGLRSGLAKTFSDVSQDFLDACVSTQWRVVLYAVAFLHRTLEERRKYTPVGWSIPCAFNQADYSASMEFMRSHINEIEFAKKNLKSSVSDQRKRAKF
;
A
#
# COMPACT_ATOMS: atom_id res chain seq x y z
N PRO A 1 -14.52 23.75 -6.19
CA PRO A 1 -13.62 23.99 -5.03
C PRO A 1 -12.60 22.84 -4.89
N PRO A 2 -11.32 23.08 -4.55
CA PRO A 2 -10.43 21.98 -4.19
C PRO A 2 -11.01 21.29 -2.95
N GLU A 3 -11.42 20.04 -3.08
CA GLU A 3 -12.08 19.29 -1.98
C GLU A 3 -11.13 19.01 -0.80
N GLY A 4 -9.83 19.35 -0.96
CA GLY A 4 -8.81 19.15 0.05
C GLY A 4 -8.34 17.70 0.16
N LEU A 5 -7.16 17.53 0.73
CA LEU A 5 -6.49 16.21 0.85
C LEU A 5 -7.36 15.18 1.59
N ARG A 6 -8.11 15.63 2.62
CA ARG A 6 -8.99 14.77 3.42
C ARG A 6 -10.15 14.20 2.62
N SER A 7 -10.86 15.03 1.86
CA SER A 7 -11.99 14.57 1.03
C SER A 7 -11.50 13.66 -0.09
N GLY A 8 -10.35 13.99 -0.67
CA GLY A 8 -9.70 13.16 -1.68
C GLY A 8 -9.35 11.77 -1.18
N LEU A 9 -8.71 11.69 0.00
CA LEU A 9 -8.40 10.42 0.66
C LEU A 9 -9.67 9.64 1.01
N ALA A 10 -10.69 10.29 1.56
CA ALA A 10 -11.96 9.63 1.88
C ALA A 10 -12.58 8.97 0.64
N LYS A 11 -12.51 9.62 -0.52
CA LYS A 11 -12.96 9.06 -1.80
C LYS A 11 -12.09 7.90 -2.28
N THR A 12 -10.76 8.04 -2.23
CA THR A 12 -9.86 6.94 -2.59
C THR A 12 -10.13 5.71 -1.71
N PHE A 13 -10.38 5.89 -0.42
CA PHE A 13 -10.70 4.80 0.49
C PHE A 13 -12.11 4.23 0.31
N SER A 14 -13.11 5.04 -0.09
CA SER A 14 -14.44 4.51 -0.41
C SER A 14 -14.43 3.64 -1.66
N ASP A 15 -13.51 3.88 -2.58
CA ASP A 15 -13.35 3.12 -3.82
C ASP A 15 -12.56 1.80 -3.60
N VAL A 16 -11.91 1.63 -2.43
CA VAL A 16 -11.21 0.40 -2.07
C VAL A 16 -12.23 -0.61 -1.50
N SER A 17 -12.32 -1.80 -2.12
CA SER A 17 -13.19 -2.86 -1.63
C SER A 17 -12.72 -3.43 -0.29
N GLN A 18 -13.67 -3.92 0.51
CA GLN A 18 -13.37 -4.57 1.78
C GLN A 18 -12.44 -5.79 1.59
N ASP A 19 -12.66 -6.57 0.53
CA ASP A 19 -11.79 -7.70 0.17
C ASP A 19 -10.34 -7.27 -0.10
N PHE A 20 -10.16 -6.04 -0.59
CA PHE A 20 -8.85 -5.48 -0.84
C PHE A 20 -8.20 -4.97 0.46
N LEU A 21 -8.97 -4.43 1.39
CA LEU A 21 -8.49 -4.09 2.74
C LEU A 21 -8.08 -5.35 3.53
N ASP A 22 -8.83 -6.44 3.37
CA ASP A 22 -8.61 -7.70 4.05
C ASP A 22 -7.70 -8.67 3.27
N ALA A 23 -7.17 -8.22 2.13
CA ALA A 23 -6.26 -8.97 1.26
C ALA A 23 -5.00 -9.50 1.96
N CYS A 24 -4.60 -8.89 3.07
CA CYS A 24 -3.50 -9.30 3.92
C CYS A 24 -3.89 -9.14 5.39
N VAL A 25 -3.71 -10.21 6.18
CA VAL A 25 -3.98 -10.20 7.63
C VAL A 25 -2.99 -9.30 8.40
N SER A 26 -1.83 -9.02 7.80
CA SER A 26 -0.75 -8.26 8.42
C SER A 26 -1.11 -6.77 8.55
N THR A 27 -0.92 -6.19 9.73
CA THR A 27 -1.10 -4.74 9.98
C THR A 27 -0.25 -3.87 9.06
N GLN A 28 0.87 -4.41 8.55
CA GLN A 28 1.75 -3.77 7.58
C GLN A 28 1.01 -3.38 6.28
N TRP A 29 0.05 -4.20 5.83
CA TRP A 29 -0.74 -3.93 4.63
C TRP A 29 -1.57 -2.65 4.75
N ARG A 30 -2.28 -2.48 5.87
CA ARG A 30 -3.10 -1.29 6.12
C ARG A 30 -2.26 -0.01 6.16
N VAL A 31 -1.06 -0.07 6.75
CA VAL A 31 -0.13 1.08 6.82
C VAL A 31 0.36 1.45 5.42
N VAL A 32 0.77 0.46 4.63
CA VAL A 32 1.24 0.68 3.25
C VAL A 32 0.12 1.22 2.37
N LEU A 33 -1.08 0.64 2.45
CA LEU A 33 -2.24 1.08 1.69
C LEU A 33 -2.57 2.55 1.96
N TYR A 34 -2.55 2.96 3.24
CA TYR A 34 -2.70 4.37 3.60
C TYR A 34 -1.57 5.24 3.05
N ALA A 35 -0.32 4.81 3.18
CA ALA A 35 0.83 5.58 2.71
C ALA A 35 0.80 5.81 1.18
N VAL A 36 0.47 4.79 0.40
CA VAL A 36 0.39 4.87 -1.07
C VAL A 36 -0.81 5.72 -1.50
N ALA A 37 -1.98 5.55 -0.87
CA ALA A 37 -3.15 6.39 -1.14
C ALA A 37 -2.90 7.87 -0.78
N PHE A 38 -2.26 8.13 0.36
CA PHE A 38 -1.87 9.47 0.78
C PHE A 38 -0.90 10.12 -0.20
N LEU A 39 0.10 9.37 -0.66
CA LEU A 39 1.06 9.84 -1.67
C LEU A 39 0.34 10.18 -2.98
N HIS A 40 -0.49 9.25 -3.49
CA HIS A 40 -1.27 9.45 -4.71
C HIS A 40 -2.08 10.74 -4.63
N ARG A 41 -2.84 10.94 -3.54
CA ARG A 41 -3.66 12.14 -3.41
C ARG A 41 -2.86 13.42 -3.22
N THR A 42 -1.73 13.36 -2.52
CA THR A 42 -0.83 14.50 -2.36
C THR A 42 -0.27 14.95 -3.72
N LEU A 43 0.09 14.01 -4.58
CA LEU A 43 0.59 14.29 -5.93
C LEU A 43 -0.51 14.88 -6.83
N GLU A 44 -1.74 14.35 -6.75
CA GLU A 44 -2.88 14.90 -7.48
C GLU A 44 -3.22 16.33 -7.07
N GLU A 45 -3.24 16.62 -5.77
CA GLU A 45 -3.50 17.97 -5.27
C GLU A 45 -2.36 18.92 -5.67
N ARG A 46 -1.08 18.51 -5.56
CA ARG A 46 0.07 19.33 -6.01
C ARG A 46 -0.05 19.73 -7.48
N ARG A 47 -0.53 18.83 -8.35
CA ARG A 47 -0.72 19.11 -9.78
C ARG A 47 -1.71 20.24 -10.04
N LYS A 48 -2.69 20.45 -9.15
CA LYS A 48 -3.70 21.52 -9.29
C LYS A 48 -3.15 22.92 -8.97
N TYR A 49 -2.03 23.02 -8.23
CA TYR A 49 -1.46 24.29 -7.76
C TYR A 49 -0.14 24.67 -8.43
N THR A 50 0.35 23.89 -9.39
CA THR A 50 1.56 24.29 -10.12
C THR A 50 1.26 25.50 -11.03
N PRO A 51 1.98 26.63 -10.88
CA PRO A 51 1.94 27.71 -11.87
C PRO A 51 2.43 27.18 -13.22
N VAL A 52 1.61 27.34 -14.26
CA VAL A 52 1.94 27.05 -15.66
C VAL A 52 3.25 27.76 -15.98
N GLY A 53 4.35 27.00 -16.11
CA GLY A 53 5.67 27.58 -16.25
C GLY A 53 6.81 26.57 -16.31
N TRP A 54 7.15 25.91 -15.20
CA TRP A 54 8.49 25.26 -15.08
C TRP A 54 8.54 23.96 -14.25
N SER A 55 7.41 23.32 -13.91
CA SER A 55 7.42 21.99 -13.28
C SER A 55 6.98 20.90 -14.25
N ILE A 56 7.80 19.87 -14.45
CA ILE A 56 7.41 18.66 -15.17
C ILE A 56 6.21 18.03 -14.45
N PRO A 57 5.07 17.79 -15.13
CA PRO A 57 3.92 17.11 -14.53
C PRO A 57 4.36 15.75 -13.98
N CYS A 58 4.08 15.48 -12.71
CA CYS A 58 4.28 14.15 -12.16
C CYS A 58 3.40 13.17 -12.95
N ALA A 59 4.03 12.21 -13.64
CA ALA A 59 3.34 11.24 -14.50
C ALA A 59 2.55 10.18 -13.72
N PHE A 60 2.60 10.24 -12.37
CA PHE A 60 1.91 9.31 -11.50
C PHE A 60 0.40 9.44 -11.67
N ASN A 61 -0.18 8.44 -12.32
CA ASN A 61 -1.59 8.39 -12.67
C ASN A 61 -2.28 7.20 -11.96
N GLN A 62 -3.56 6.97 -12.30
CA GLN A 62 -4.34 5.90 -11.69
C GLN A 62 -3.75 4.51 -11.94
N ALA A 63 -3.16 4.26 -13.12
CA ALA A 63 -2.54 2.99 -13.44
C ALA A 63 -1.29 2.73 -12.60
N ASP A 64 -0.47 3.76 -12.37
CA ASP A 64 0.72 3.64 -11.49
C ASP A 64 0.32 3.36 -10.04
N TYR A 65 -0.76 3.99 -9.57
CA TYR A 65 -1.33 3.72 -8.26
C TYR A 65 -1.78 2.26 -8.15
N SER A 66 -2.58 1.78 -9.09
CA SER A 66 -3.07 0.39 -9.10
C SER A 66 -1.92 -0.63 -9.18
N ALA A 67 -0.91 -0.38 -10.02
CA ALA A 67 0.26 -1.24 -10.15
C ALA A 67 1.09 -1.27 -8.86
N SER A 68 1.29 -0.11 -8.24
CA SER A 68 2.00 0.00 -6.95
C SER A 68 1.28 -0.78 -5.85
N MET A 69 -0.05 -0.68 -5.81
CA MET A 69 -0.88 -1.37 -4.83
C MET A 69 -0.80 -2.89 -4.98
N GLU A 70 -0.86 -3.40 -6.22
CA GLU A 70 -0.75 -4.85 -6.48
C GLU A 70 0.66 -5.38 -6.20
N PHE A 71 1.69 -4.63 -6.57
CA PHE A 71 3.07 -4.98 -6.25
C PHE A 71 3.29 -5.10 -4.74
N MET A 72 2.88 -4.10 -3.97
CA MET A 72 3.02 -4.10 -2.51
C MET A 72 2.25 -5.26 -1.87
N ARG A 73 1.06 -5.58 -2.40
CA ARG A 73 0.26 -6.73 -1.94
C ARG A 73 1.01 -8.04 -2.12
N SER A 74 1.52 -8.31 -3.33
CA SER A 74 2.28 -9.54 -3.61
C SER A 74 3.51 -9.63 -2.71
N HIS A 75 4.25 -8.53 -2.60
CA HIS A 75 5.48 -8.49 -1.83
C HIS A 75 5.26 -8.76 -0.33
N ILE A 76 4.22 -8.16 0.27
CA ILE A 76 3.86 -8.42 1.67
C ILE A 76 3.44 -9.88 1.86
N ASN A 77 2.68 -10.45 0.92
CA ASN A 77 2.28 -11.85 0.98
C ASN A 77 3.48 -12.80 0.94
N GLU A 78 4.47 -12.54 0.07
CA GLU A 78 5.71 -13.32 -0.01
C GLU A 78 6.50 -13.26 1.31
N ILE A 79 6.64 -12.07 1.90
CA ILE A 79 7.33 -11.89 3.18
C ILE A 79 6.61 -12.64 4.30
N GLU A 80 5.28 -12.56 4.38
CA GLU A 80 4.50 -13.25 5.40
C GLU A 80 4.55 -14.78 5.21
N PHE A 81 4.57 -15.27 3.98
CA PHE A 81 4.77 -16.70 3.67
C PHE A 81 6.16 -17.18 4.12
N ALA A 82 7.22 -16.43 3.78
CA ALA A 82 8.58 -16.74 4.19
C ALA A 82 8.73 -16.75 5.73
N LYS A 83 8.14 -15.76 6.43
CA LYS A 83 8.11 -15.70 7.90
C LYS A 83 7.42 -16.92 8.52
N LYS A 84 6.30 -17.38 7.94
CA LYS A 84 5.58 -18.59 8.42
C LYS A 84 6.45 -19.84 8.27
N ASN A 85 7.11 -20.02 7.13
CA ASN A 85 7.98 -21.17 6.86
C ASN A 85 9.24 -21.18 7.73
N LEU A 86 9.79 -20.01 8.04
CA LEU A 86 10.91 -19.91 8.97
C LEU A 86 10.48 -20.32 10.38
N LYS A 87 9.32 -19.85 10.84
CA LYS A 87 8.78 -20.18 12.17
C LYS A 87 8.48 -21.68 12.32
N SER A 88 7.93 -22.33 11.30
CA SER A 88 7.69 -23.78 11.34
C SER A 88 9.00 -24.57 11.46
N SER A 89 10.00 -24.25 10.62
CA SER A 89 11.32 -24.91 10.64
C SER A 89 12.04 -24.76 11.99
N VAL A 90 12.04 -23.54 12.57
CA VAL A 90 12.63 -23.28 13.90
C VAL A 90 11.90 -24.05 15.01
N SER A 91 10.57 -24.17 14.91
CA SER A 91 9.76 -24.91 15.89
C SER A 91 10.07 -26.41 15.87
N ASP A 92 10.27 -26.98 14.68
CA ASP A 92 10.60 -28.38 14.48
C ASP A 92 12.00 -28.73 14.98
N GLN A 93 12.98 -27.84 14.76
CA GLN A 93 14.33 -28.01 15.30
C GLN A 93 14.37 -27.92 16.84
N ARG A 94 13.60 -26.99 17.44
CA ARG A 94 13.49 -26.89 18.90
C ARG A 94 12.85 -28.13 19.54
N LYS A 95 11.92 -28.81 18.86
CA LYS A 95 11.35 -30.07 19.34
C LYS A 95 12.36 -31.21 19.23
N ARG A 96 13.12 -31.29 18.13
CA ARG A 96 14.16 -32.31 17.93
C ARG A 96 15.34 -32.19 18.91
N ALA A 97 15.74 -30.98 19.28
CA ALA A 97 16.84 -30.75 20.23
C ALA A 97 16.48 -31.00 21.71
N LYS A 98 15.23 -31.35 22.02
CA LYS A 98 14.74 -31.64 23.37
C LYS A 98 14.58 -33.14 23.67
N PHE A 99 15.01 -34.00 22.76
CA PHE A 99 15.11 -35.44 22.95
C PHE A 99 16.57 -35.87 22.91
#